data_AF-A0A7L2NDJ7-F1
#
_entry.id   AF-A0A7L2NDJ7-F1
#
_cell.length_a   1.000
_cell.length_b   1.000
_cell.length_c   1.000
_cell.angle_alpha   90.00
_cell.angle_beta   90.00
_cell.angle_gamma   90.00
#
_symmetry.space_group_name_H-M   'P 1'
#
loop_
_entity.id
_entity.type
_entity.pdbx_description
1 polymer ?
#
loop_
_entity_poly.entity_id
_entity_poly.type
_entity_poly.pdbx_seq_one_letter_code
_entity_poly.pdbx_strand_id
1 'polypeptide(L)' 'MKILFLLFPLILLLVQGAAGSTLQCRQKKGICSSARCHPPLRTIGRCTALAVCCK' A
#
# COMPACT_ATOMS: atom_id res chain seq x y z
N MET A 1 -12.24 22.39 23.73
CA MET A 1 -10.95 21.84 23.24
C MET A 1 -11.01 20.31 23.09
N LYS A 2 -11.85 19.77 22.20
CA LYS A 2 -12.02 18.30 22.03
C LYS A 2 -12.02 17.83 20.56
N ILE A 3 -12.10 18.77 19.61
CA ILE A 3 -12.14 18.49 18.15
C ILE A 3 -10.78 18.01 17.62
N LEU A 4 -9.67 18.46 18.21
CA LEU A 4 -8.32 18.07 17.76
C LEU A 4 -8.08 16.56 17.85
N PHE A 5 -8.69 15.90 18.84
CA PHE A 5 -8.58 14.45 19.04
C PHE A 5 -9.38 13.62 18.03
N LEU A 6 -10.40 14.19 17.38
CA LEU A 6 -11.15 13.51 16.32
C LEU A 6 -10.48 13.63 14.95
N LEU A 7 -9.73 14.71 14.71
CA LEU A 7 -9.02 14.89 13.45
C LEU A 7 -7.87 13.89 13.28
N PHE A 8 -7.16 13.61 14.37
CA PHE A 8 -6.01 12.70 14.39
C PHE A 8 -6.32 11.26 13.87
N PRO A 9 -7.35 10.55 14.37
CA PRO A 9 -7.68 9.21 13.87
C PRO A 9 -8.17 9.23 12.43
N LEU A 10 -8.86 10.30 12.00
CA LEU A 10 -9.32 10.44 10.62
C LEU A 10 -8.12 10.53 9.65
N ILE A 11 -7.11 11.33 10.00
CA ILE A 11 -5.87 11.47 9.22
C ILE A 11 -5.09 10.15 9.19
N LEU A 12 -5.01 9.41 10.31
CA LEU A 12 -4.38 8.08 10.33
C LEU A 12 -5.13 7.05 9.45
N LEU A 13 -6.46 7.14 9.39
CA LEU A 13 -7.27 6.28 8.52
C LEU A 13 -7.05 6.62 7.03
N LEU A 14 -6.97 7.91 6.71
CA LEU A 14 -6.68 8.43 5.37
C LEU A 14 -5.28 8.03 4.89
N VAL A 15 -4.27 8.08 5.76
CA VAL A 15 -2.90 7.64 5.46
C VAL A 15 -2.83 6.15 5.12
N GLN A 16 -3.65 5.32 5.77
CA GLN A 16 -3.75 3.88 5.43
C GLN A 16 -4.49 3.63 4.11
N GLY A 17 -5.42 4.51 3.74
CA GLY A 17 -6.16 4.43 2.47
C GLY A 17 -5.40 4.99 1.25
N ALA A 18 -4.49 5.94 1.44
CA ALA A 18 -3.73 6.59 0.35
C ALA A 18 -2.43 5.86 0.00
N ALA A 19 -1.85 5.09 0.94
CA ALA A 19 -0.74 4.21 0.63
C ALA A 19 -1.25 3.03 -0.20
N GLY A 20 -0.55 2.70 -1.30
CA GLY A 20 -0.77 1.43 -1.99
C GLY A 20 -0.86 0.29 -0.98
N SER A 21 -1.82 -0.61 -1.16
CA SER A 21 -2.12 -1.58 -0.12
C SER A 21 -1.19 -2.79 -0.28
N THR A 22 -0.10 -2.83 0.49
CA THR A 22 0.70 -4.06 0.71
C THR A 22 -0.20 -5.23 1.06
N LEU A 23 -1.27 -4.97 1.82
CA LEU A 23 -2.34 -5.90 2.16
C LEU A 23 -3.09 -6.43 0.94
N GLN A 24 -3.51 -5.60 -0.01
CA GLN A 24 -4.11 -6.06 -1.28
C GLN A 24 -3.14 -6.89 -2.10
N CYS A 25 -1.86 -6.51 -2.15
CA CYS A 25 -0.84 -7.31 -2.85
C CYS A 25 -0.70 -8.71 -2.23
N ARG A 26 -0.61 -8.78 -0.90
CA ARG A 26 -0.61 -10.02 -0.11
C ARG A 26 -1.88 -10.85 -0.32
N GLN A 27 -3.07 -10.24 -0.32
CA GLN A 27 -4.34 -10.92 -0.58
C GLN A 27 -4.37 -11.55 -1.97
N LYS A 28 -3.76 -10.89 -2.97
CA LYS A 28 -3.59 -11.45 -4.32
C LYS A 28 -2.51 -12.53 -4.41
N LYS A 29 -1.88 -12.93 -3.30
CA LYS A 29 -0.69 -13.80 -3.25
C LYS A 29 0.50 -13.24 -4.05
N GLY A 30 0.61 -11.91 -4.13
CA GLY A 30 1.75 -11.21 -4.72
C GLY A 30 2.78 -10.78 -3.67
N ILE A 31 3.95 -10.36 -4.15
CA ILE A 31 5.06 -9.82 -3.35
C ILE A 31 5.32 -8.36 -3.72
N CYS A 32 5.73 -7.56 -2.75
CA CYS A 32 6.11 -6.17 -3.00
C CYS A 32 7.60 -6.08 -3.32
N SER A 33 7.95 -5.48 -4.45
CA SER A 33 9.34 -5.25 -4.87
C SER A 33 9.61 -3.74 -5.04
N SER A 34 10.77 -3.27 -4.61
CA SER A 34 11.13 -1.85 -4.48
C SER A 34 11.44 -1.10 -5.78
N ALA A 35 11.38 -1.77 -6.94
CA ALA A 35 11.61 -1.09 -8.22
C ALA A 35 10.82 -1.73 -9.38
N ARG A 36 11.09 -3.01 -9.66
CA ARG A 36 10.48 -3.76 -10.77
C ARG A 36 10.36 -5.23 -10.42
N CYS A 37 9.42 -5.90 -11.07
CA CYS A 37 9.29 -7.34 -10.96
C CYS A 37 10.37 -8.03 -11.80
N HIS A 38 11.05 -9.01 -11.20
CA HIS A 38 11.98 -9.87 -11.94
C HIS A 38 11.20 -11.00 -12.62
N PRO A 39 11.53 -11.35 -13.87
CA PRO A 39 10.94 -12.51 -14.53
C PRO A 39 11.13 -13.77 -13.67
N PRO A 40 10.12 -14.65 -13.52
CA PRO A 40 8.87 -14.72 -14.28
C PRO A 40 7.70 -13.84 -13.76
N LEU A 41 7.87 -13.10 -12.66
CA LEU A 41 6.78 -12.33 -12.07
C LEU A 41 6.45 -11.07 -12.90
N ARG A 42 5.16 -10.73 -12.97
CA ARG A 42 4.65 -9.54 -13.66
C ARG A 42 4.11 -8.52 -12.67
N THR A 43 4.12 -7.26 -13.08
CA THR A 43 3.57 -6.17 -12.29
C THR A 43 2.04 -6.22 -12.35
N ILE A 44 1.41 -6.48 -11.21
CA ILE A 44 -0.06 -6.56 -11.08
C ILE A 44 -0.67 -5.38 -10.32
N GLY A 45 0.17 -4.49 -9.79
CA GLY A 45 -0.26 -3.32 -9.03
C GLY A 45 0.91 -2.61 -8.34
N ARG A 46 0.60 -1.78 -7.35
CA ARG A 46 1.60 -1.08 -6.52
C ARG A 46 1.34 -1.32 -5.04
N CYS A 47 2.42 -1.50 -4.29
CA CYS A 47 2.39 -1.65 -2.84
C CYS A 47 2.71 -0.35 -2.12
N THR A 48 3.52 0.54 -2.68
CA THR A 48 3.76 1.89 -2.17
C THR A 48 4.07 2.80 -3.36
N ALA A 49 4.40 4.07 -3.12
CA ALA A 49 4.90 4.97 -4.17
C ALA A 49 6.19 4.44 -4.82
N LEU A 50 7.01 3.70 -4.06
CA LEU A 50 8.30 3.16 -4.51
C LEU A 50 8.25 1.65 -4.78
N ALA A 51 7.29 0.92 -4.22
CA ALA A 51 7.19 -0.53 -4.36
C ALA A 51 6.06 -0.94 -5.30
N VAL A 52 6.36 -1.83 -6.24
CA VAL A 52 5.39 -2.47 -7.14
C VAL A 52 4.94 -3.82 -6.57
N CYS A 53 3.70 -4.20 -6.87
CA CYS A 53 3.19 -5.53 -6.54
C CYS A 53 3.46 -6.48 -7.71
N CYS A 54 4.15 -7.59 -7.42
CA CYS A 54 4.60 -8.58 -8.38
C CYS A 54 3.90 -9.92 -8.13
N LYS A 55 3.42 -10.56 -9.19
CA LYS A 55 2.85 -11.91 -9.16
C LYS A 55 3.16 -12.65 -10.45
#